data_AF-A0A953J4W8-F1
#
_entry.id   AF-A0A953J4W8-F1
#
_cell.length_a   1.000
_cell.length_b   1.000
_cell.length_c   1.000
_cell.angle_alpha   90.00
_cell.angle_beta   90.00
_cell.angle_gamma   90.00
#
_symmetry.space_group_name_H-M   'P 1'
#
loop_
_entity.id
_entity.type
_entity.pdbx_description
1 polymer ?
#
loop_
_entity_poly.entity_id
_entity_poly.type
_entity_poly.pdbx_seq_one_letter_code
_entity_poly.pdbx_strand_id
1 'polypeptide(L)'
;MKRFAILFILLFTWVLAGYVSASGELAALSRGEASGVFSEVKDGNSPSPDSADIVLKRSIKTHLGGYYPFESKQLPHGKREYPFVINGDGQAVTWNVEGAGDSVVHDERSEL
;
A
#
# COMPACT_ATOMS: atom_id res chain seq x y z
N MET A 1 -21.53 30.94 -28.26
CA MET A 1 -21.28 29.57 -27.78
C MET A 1 -19.81 29.15 -27.85
N LYS A 2 -19.14 29.18 -29.02
CA LYS A 2 -17.72 28.75 -29.15
C LYS A 2 -16.74 29.51 -28.25
N ARG A 3 -16.93 30.82 -28.07
CA ARG A 3 -16.08 31.66 -27.19
C ARG A 3 -16.21 31.32 -25.71
N PHE A 4 -17.39 30.91 -25.26
CA PHE A 4 -17.62 30.46 -23.88
C PHE A 4 -17.02 29.08 -23.62
N ALA A 5 -17.05 28.18 -24.61
CA ALA A 5 -16.40 26.86 -24.51
C ALA A 5 -14.88 26.98 -24.37
N ILE A 6 -14.24 27.88 -25.13
CA ILE A 6 -12.79 28.11 -25.04
C ILE A 6 -12.41 28.66 -23.65
N LEU A 7 -13.20 29.60 -23.11
CA LEU A 7 -12.95 30.16 -21.78
C LEU A 7 -13.09 29.11 -20.67
N PHE A 8 -14.07 28.20 -20.80
CA PHE A 8 -14.29 27.12 -19.86
C PHE A 8 -13.17 26.08 -19.88
N ILE A 9 -12.67 25.73 -21.07
CA ILE A 9 -11.52 24.83 -21.24
C ILE A 9 -10.27 25.43 -20.59
N LEU A 10 -9.99 26.71 -20.85
CA LEU A 10 -8.84 27.40 -20.25
C LEU A 10 -8.92 27.42 -18.73
N LEU A 11 -10.10 27.76 -18.17
CA LEU A 11 -10.32 27.75 -16.72
C LEU A 11 -10.11 26.35 -16.13
N PHE A 12 -10.63 25.32 -16.79
CA PHE A 12 -10.51 23.93 -16.34
C PHE A 12 -9.06 23.44 -16.38
N THR A 13 -8.31 23.77 -17.43
CA THR A 13 -6.88 23.43 -17.52
C THR A 13 -6.02 24.11 -16.45
N TRP A 14 -6.39 25.34 -16.04
CA TRP A 14 -5.67 26.07 -15.00
C TRP A 14 -5.87 25.44 -13.62
N VAL A 15 -7.09 24.97 -13.32
CA VAL A 15 -7.41 24.23 -12.09
C VAL A 15 -6.68 22.87 -12.04
N LEU A 16 -6.61 22.15 -13.17
CA LEU A 16 -5.91 20.87 -13.27
C LEU A 16 -4.38 20.99 -13.07
N ALA A 17 -3.77 22.06 -13.56
CA ALA A 17 -2.33 22.29 -13.40
C ALA A 17 -1.91 22.49 -11.93
N GLY A 18 -2.72 23.18 -11.13
CA GLY A 18 -2.45 23.37 -9.70
C GLY A 18 -2.57 22.10 -8.85
N TYR A 19 -3.32 21.10 -9.31
CA TYR A 19 -3.46 19.83 -8.59
C TYR A 19 -2.19 18.97 -8.68
N VAL A 20 -1.51 19.00 -9.83
CA VAL A 20 -0.28 18.22 -10.05
C VAL A 20 0.87 18.71 -9.16
N SER A 21 1.03 20.03 -8.99
CA SER A 21 2.10 20.60 -8.15
C SER A 21 1.93 20.28 -6.66
N ALA A 22 0.68 20.30 -6.15
CA ALA A 22 0.39 19.98 -4.76
C ALA A 22 0.68 18.51 -4.42
N SER A 23 0.47 17.58 -5.36
CA SER A 23 0.77 16.16 -5.15
C SER A 23 2.27 15.87 -5.04
N GLY A 24 3.10 16.61 -5.78
CA GLY A 24 4.56 16.48 -5.72
C GLY A 24 5.13 16.95 -4.39
N GLU A 25 4.59 18.04 -3.85
CA GLU A 25 4.97 18.59 -2.55
C GLU A 25 4.53 17.69 -1.38
N LEU A 26 3.33 17.11 -1.44
CA LEU A 26 2.87 16.11 -0.46
C LEU A 26 3.74 14.85 -0.48
N ALA A 27 4.17 14.39 -1.67
CA ALA A 27 5.09 13.27 -1.79
C ALA A 27 6.52 13.61 -1.33
N ALA A 28 6.93 14.88 -1.38
CA ALA A 28 8.22 15.35 -0.87
C ALA A 28 8.19 15.50 0.65
N LEU A 29 7.12 16.08 1.22
CA LEU A 29 6.92 16.23 2.66
C LEU A 29 6.71 14.89 3.37
N SER A 30 6.01 13.93 2.73
CA SER A 30 5.91 12.56 3.25
C SER A 30 7.25 11.81 3.24
N ARG A 31 8.21 12.26 2.43
CA ARG A 31 9.61 11.78 2.40
C ARG A 31 10.55 12.66 3.23
N GLY A 32 9.99 13.60 4.00
CA GLY A 32 10.72 14.39 4.98
C GLY A 32 11.27 13.49 6.09
N GLU A 33 12.43 12.88 5.81
CA GLU A 33 13.62 12.90 6.65
C GLU A 33 13.41 12.65 8.16
N ALA A 34 12.60 11.67 8.53
CA ALA A 34 12.80 10.96 9.77
C ALA A 34 13.81 9.83 9.48
N SER A 35 15.08 10.05 9.83
CA SER A 35 16.02 8.94 10.01
C SER A 35 15.43 8.07 11.08
N GLY A 36 14.81 6.98 10.65
CA GLY A 36 13.92 6.23 11.48
C GLY A 36 14.59 5.53 12.65
N VAL A 37 13.88 5.40 13.77
CA VAL A 37 14.27 4.48 14.88
C VAL A 37 14.38 3.04 14.36
N PHE A 38 13.67 2.69 13.29
CA PHE A 38 13.69 1.37 12.69
C PHE A 38 14.49 1.35 11.40
N SER A 39 15.29 0.28 11.24
CA SER A 39 15.98 -0.03 9.99
C SER A 39 15.74 -1.50 9.64
N GLU A 40 15.65 -1.80 8.34
CA GLU A 40 15.52 -3.18 7.87
C GLU A 40 16.86 -3.91 8.05
N VAL A 41 16.86 -4.98 8.84
CA VAL A 41 18.03 -5.84 9.03
C VAL A 41 18.13 -6.82 7.87
N LYS A 42 19.07 -6.62 6.95
CA LYS A 42 19.23 -7.45 5.74
C LYS A 42 20.08 -8.71 5.96
N ASP A 43 21.01 -8.66 6.91
CA ASP A 43 22.11 -9.64 6.98
C ASP A 43 21.99 -10.61 8.17
N GLY A 44 20.89 -10.57 8.93
CA GLY A 44 20.71 -11.44 10.10
C GLY A 44 21.79 -11.29 11.19
N ASN A 45 22.58 -10.22 11.12
CA ASN A 45 23.56 -9.87 12.14
C ASN A 45 22.82 -9.55 13.44
N SER A 46 23.41 -9.94 14.58
CA SER A 46 22.86 -9.58 15.89
C SER A 46 22.75 -8.05 16.02
N PRO A 47 21.66 -7.56 16.64
CA PRO A 47 21.51 -6.13 16.88
C PRO A 47 22.67 -5.62 17.73
N SER A 48 23.05 -4.36 17.50
CA SER A 48 24.01 -3.67 18.36
C SER A 48 23.48 -3.62 19.81
N PRO A 49 24.35 -3.47 20.83
CA PRO A 49 23.92 -3.46 22.23
C PRO A 49 22.87 -2.37 22.59
N ASP A 50 22.72 -1.35 21.74
CA ASP A 50 21.77 -0.25 21.83
C ASP A 50 20.52 -0.42 20.93
N SER A 51 20.38 -1.56 20.26
CA SER A 51 19.21 -1.90 19.43
C SER A 51 18.61 -3.26 19.81
N ALA A 52 17.39 -3.51 19.33
CA ALA A 52 16.70 -4.78 19.53
C ALA A 52 15.98 -5.17 18.24
N ASP A 53 16.01 -6.47 17.92
CA ASP A 53 15.29 -7.01 16.78
C ASP A 53 13.80 -7.17 17.11
N ILE A 54 12.95 -6.68 16.21
CA ILE A 54 11.51 -6.93 16.25
C ILE A 54 11.16 -7.92 15.14
N VAL A 55 10.72 -9.12 15.53
CA VAL A 55 10.26 -10.15 14.59
C VAL A 55 8.73 -10.15 14.56
N LEU A 56 8.15 -9.68 13.47
CA LEU A 56 6.70 -9.74 13.25
C LEU A 56 6.34 -11.00 12.47
N LYS A 57 5.53 -11.88 13.07
CA LYS A 57 4.97 -13.06 12.40
C LYS A 57 3.46 -12.91 12.29
N ARG A 58 2.94 -12.98 11.07
CA ARG A 58 1.50 -12.87 10.78
C ARG A 58 1.12 -13.91 9.73
N SER A 59 -0.05 -14.52 9.91
CA SER A 59 -0.72 -15.33 8.90
C SER A 59 -2.08 -14.72 8.59
N ILE A 60 -2.47 -14.68 7.32
CA ILE A 60 -3.74 -14.11 6.87
C ILE A 60 -4.30 -15.05 5.82
N LYS A 61 -5.58 -15.37 5.96
CA LYS A 61 -6.36 -16.03 4.94
C LYS A 61 -7.22 -14.96 4.25
N THR A 62 -7.19 -14.96 2.92
CA THR A 62 -8.04 -14.11 2.09
C THR A 62 -8.76 -14.99 1.08
N HIS A 63 -9.91 -14.56 0.56
CA HIS A 63 -10.53 -15.25 -0.57
C HIS A 63 -9.61 -15.18 -1.80
N LEU A 64 -9.83 -16.07 -2.77
CA LEU A 64 -9.14 -16.02 -4.05
C LEU A 64 -9.71 -14.91 -4.95
N GLY A 65 -8.85 -14.24 -5.71
CA GLY A 65 -9.29 -13.17 -6.60
C GLY A 65 -10.42 -13.60 -7.53
N GLY A 66 -11.46 -12.78 -7.62
CA GLY A 66 -12.68 -13.07 -8.37
C GLY A 66 -13.79 -13.73 -7.56
N TYR A 67 -13.61 -13.91 -6.24
CA TYR A 67 -14.66 -14.45 -5.35
C TYR A 67 -15.89 -13.53 -5.30
N TYR A 68 -15.69 -12.21 -5.33
CA TYR A 68 -16.80 -11.24 -5.31
C TYR A 68 -17.09 -10.67 -6.72
N PRO A 69 -18.37 -10.57 -7.15
CA PRO A 69 -18.75 -10.17 -8.51
C PRO A 69 -18.28 -8.78 -8.95
N PHE A 70 -18.06 -7.87 -8.01
CA PHE A 70 -17.65 -6.47 -8.26
C PHE A 70 -16.22 -6.18 -7.79
N GLU A 71 -15.40 -7.21 -7.59
CA GLU A 71 -14.01 -7.04 -7.19
C GLU A 71 -13.19 -6.37 -8.30
N SER A 72 -12.51 -5.27 -7.96
CA SER A 72 -11.62 -4.61 -8.90
C SER A 72 -10.39 -5.48 -9.16
N LYS A 73 -10.17 -5.82 -10.45
CA LYS A 73 -8.99 -6.57 -10.90
C LYS A 73 -7.66 -5.88 -10.58
N GLN A 74 -7.70 -4.57 -10.31
CA GLN A 74 -6.53 -3.77 -9.98
C GLN A 74 -6.12 -3.91 -8.49
N LEU A 75 -7.04 -4.35 -7.61
CA LEU A 75 -6.71 -4.55 -6.22
C LEU A 75 -5.79 -5.79 -6.07
N PRO A 76 -4.84 -5.77 -5.11
CA PRO A 76 -4.02 -6.93 -4.78
C PRO A 76 -4.80 -8.00 -3.99
N HIS A 77 -6.06 -7.73 -3.66
CA HIS A 77 -6.89 -8.61 -2.87
C HIS A 77 -7.11 -9.96 -3.56
N GLY A 78 -6.93 -11.04 -2.80
CA GLY A 78 -7.00 -12.42 -3.29
C GLY A 78 -5.94 -12.85 -4.30
N LYS A 79 -4.89 -12.04 -4.52
CA LYS A 79 -3.70 -12.41 -5.28
C LYS A 79 -2.65 -13.03 -4.37
N ARG A 80 -1.73 -13.78 -4.97
CA ARG A 80 -0.59 -14.39 -4.25
C ARG A 80 0.33 -13.33 -3.66
N GLU A 81 0.65 -12.29 -4.40
CA GLU A 81 1.45 -11.18 -3.86
C GLU A 81 0.53 -10.24 -3.08
N TYR A 82 0.75 -10.15 -1.76
CA TYR A 82 -0.04 -9.30 -0.88
C TYR A 82 0.87 -8.23 -0.23
N PRO A 83 0.60 -6.93 -0.45
CA PRO A 83 1.37 -5.87 0.16
C PRO A 83 0.96 -5.68 1.62
N PHE A 84 1.94 -5.63 2.51
CA PHE A 84 1.80 -5.28 3.91
C PHE A 84 2.46 -3.94 4.18
N VAL A 85 1.68 -2.99 4.68
CA VAL A 85 2.24 -1.75 5.22
C VAL A 85 2.48 -1.95 6.70
N ILE A 86 3.72 -1.80 7.12
CA ILE A 86 4.10 -1.77 8.53
C ILE A 86 4.49 -0.34 8.85
N ASN A 87 3.78 0.25 9.82
CA ASN A 87 4.06 1.59 10.33
C ASN A 87 4.58 1.50 11.75
N GLY A 88 5.77 2.05 12.00
CA GLY A 88 6.37 2.18 13.32
C GLY A 88 6.98 3.57 13.44
N ASP A 89 6.60 4.28 14.50
CA ASP A 89 7.15 5.61 14.82
C ASP A 89 7.18 6.60 13.64
N GLY A 90 6.05 6.71 12.94
CA GLY A 90 5.89 7.63 11.82
C GLY A 90 6.58 7.21 10.52
N GLN A 91 7.37 6.12 10.52
CA GLN A 91 7.88 5.53 9.29
C GLN A 91 6.97 4.40 8.84
N ALA A 92 6.73 4.33 7.53
CA ALA A 92 6.00 3.23 6.92
C ALA A 92 6.90 2.56 5.88
N VAL A 93 6.95 1.23 5.92
CA VAL A 93 7.57 0.41 4.89
C VAL A 93 6.54 -0.57 4.34
N THR A 94 6.62 -0.83 3.04
CA THR A 94 5.74 -1.80 2.37
C THR A 94 6.54 -3.05 2.07
N TRP A 95 6.09 -4.19 2.57
CA TRP A 95 6.62 -5.51 2.25
C TRP A 95 5.64 -6.27 1.37
N ASN A 96 6.11 -6.69 0.21
CA ASN A 96 5.37 -7.64 -0.62
C ASN A 96 5.76 -9.05 -0.20
N VAL A 97 4.77 -9.83 0.22
CA VAL A 97 4.97 -11.22 0.62
C VAL A 97 4.25 -12.11 -0.38
N GLU A 98 4.93 -13.16 -0.82
CA GLU A 98 4.34 -14.19 -1.66
C GLU A 98 3.53 -15.16 -0.78
N GLY A 99 2.22 -15.11 -0.94
CA GLY A 99 1.27 -16.06 -0.34
C GLY A 99 1.12 -17.32 -1.19
N ALA A 100 0.65 -18.39 -0.54
CA ALA A 100 0.31 -19.65 -1.18
C ALA A 100 -1.21 -19.81 -1.29
N GLY A 101 -1.67 -20.45 -2.36
CA GLY A 101 -3.06 -20.87 -2.46
C GLY A 101 -3.33 -22.02 -1.50
N ASP A 102 -4.40 -21.92 -0.71
CA ASP A 102 -4.86 -23.03 0.10
C ASP A 102 -5.50 -24.08 -0.82
N SER A 103 -4.96 -25.30 -0.82
CA SER A 103 -5.46 -26.40 -1.65
C SER A 103 -6.68 -27.09 -1.03
N VAL A 104 -7.00 -26.77 0.22
CA VAL A 104 -8.14 -27.31 0.93
C VAL A 104 -9.29 -26.32 0.84
N VAL A 105 -10.38 -26.73 0.16
CA VAL A 105 -11.65 -25.99 0.19
C VAL A 105 -12.20 -26.11 1.61
N HIS A 106 -12.22 -25.01 2.36
CA HIS A 106 -12.98 -24.91 3.61
C HIS A 106 -14.35 -24.31 3.28
N ASP A 107 -15.41 -25.09 3.49
CA ASP A 107 -16.77 -24.59 3.38
C ASP A 107 -17.15 -23.86 4.67
N GLU A 108 -17.01 -22.54 4.68
CA GLU A 108 -17.33 -21.69 5.83
C GLU A 108 -18.83 -21.74 6.22
N ARG A 109 -19.71 -22.32 5.39
CA ARG A 109 -21.12 -22.59 5.77
C ARG A 109 -21.30 -23.81 6.67
N SER A 110 -20.25 -24.59 6.92
CA SER A 110 -20.30 -25.75 7.81
C SER A 110 -19.96 -25.42 9.28
N GLU A 111 -19.54 -24.18 9.57
CA GLU A 111 -19.11 -23.72 10.89
C GLU A 111 -20.08 -22.73 11.58
N LEU A 112 -21.26 -22.50 10.99
CA LEU A 112 -22.36 -21.69 11.54
C LEU A 112 -23.64 -22.53 11.66
#